data_AF-A0A933SZJ2-F1
#
_entry.id   AF-A0A933SZJ2-F1
#
_cell.length_a   1.000
_cell.length_b   1.000
_cell.length_c   1.000
_cell.angle_alpha   90.00
_cell.angle_beta   90.00
_cell.angle_gamma   90.00
#
_symmetry.space_group_name_H-M   'P 1'
#
loop_
_entity.id
_entity.type
_entity.pdbx_description
1 polymer ?
#
loop_
_entity_poly.entity_id
_entity_poly.type
_entity_poly.pdbx_seq_one_letter_code
_entity_poly.pdbx_strand_id
1 'polypeptide(L)' 'MEKIKIKCLCGKEVTLELYGGQYQDEYRGDCGCGRKWFLKELSEALAEISDE' A
#
# COMPACT_ATOMS: atom_id res chain seq x y z
N MET A 1 7.66 -10.93 5.20
CA MET A 1 7.24 -10.07 4.06
C MET A 1 6.04 -9.29 4.54
N GLU A 2 6.18 -7.97 4.67
CA GLU A 2 5.11 -7.09 5.11
C GLU A 2 4.09 -6.90 3.98
N LYS A 3 2.81 -6.86 4.34
CA LYS A 3 1.68 -6.70 3.40
C LYS A 3 0.69 -5.72 3.99
N ILE A 4 0.19 -4.81 3.16
CA ILE A 4 -0.83 -3.81 3.55
C ILE A 4 -2.12 -4.14 2.79
N LYS A 5 -3.25 -4.04 3.47
CA LYS A 5 -4.56 -4.15 2.83
C LYS A 5 -5.18 -2.77 2.70
N ILE A 6 -5.61 -2.43 1.49
CA ILE A 6 -6.35 -1.21 1.23
C ILE A 6 -7.69 -1.54 0.57
N LYS A 7 -8.65 -0.63 0.72
CA LYS A 7 -9.92 -0.71 0.00
C LYS A 7 -9.81 0.05 -1.31
N CYS A 8 -9.97 -0.64 -2.43
CA CYS A 8 -10.06 0.02 -3.71
C CYS A 8 -11.37 0.80 -3.83
N LEU A 9 -11.38 1.86 -4.64
CA LEU A 9 -12.59 2.64 -4.94
C LEU A 9 -13.71 1.81 -5.59
N CYS A 10 -13.40 0.65 -6.16
CA CYS A 10 -14.42 -0.30 -6.64
C CYS A 10 -15.10 -1.10 -5.50
N GLY A 11 -14.69 -0.89 -4.25
CA GLY A 11 -15.22 -1.57 -3.06
C GLY A 11 -14.47 -2.84 -2.66
N LYS A 12 -13.61 -3.40 -3.53
CA LYS A 12 -12.82 -4.62 -3.25
C LYS A 12 -11.58 -4.31 -2.44
N GLU A 13 -11.20 -5.25 -1.57
CA GLU A 13 -9.90 -5.22 -0.90
C GLU A 13 -8.77 -5.58 -1.88
N VAL A 14 -7.65 -4.89 -1.72
CA VAL A 14 -6.42 -5.12 -2.49
C VAL A 14 -5.30 -5.31 -1.48
N THR A 15 -4.57 -6.41 -1.62
CA THR A 15 -3.36 -6.64 -0.85
C THR A 15 -2.20 -6.03 -1.63
N LEU A 16 -1.50 -5.09 -1.01
CA LEU A 16 -0.26 -4.55 -1.50
C LEU A 16 0.90 -5.33 -0.86
N GLU A 17 1.82 -5.77 -1.69
CA GLU A 17 3.03 -6.44 -1.25
C GLU A 17 4.18 -5.43 -1.24
N LEU A 18 5.05 -5.53 -0.24
CA LEU A 18 6.25 -4.71 -0.20
C LEU A 18 7.23 -5.18 -1.26
N TYR A 19 7.59 -4.26 -2.16
CA TYR A 19 8.66 -4.38 -3.12
C TYR A 19 9.74 -3.37 -2.72
N GLY A 20 10.79 -3.88 -2.06
CA GLY A 20 11.87 -3.07 -1.52
C GLY A 20 13.22 -3.46 -2.10
N GLY A 21 14.00 -2.46 -2.53
CA GLY A 21 15.41 -2.57 -2.87
C GLY A 21 16.28 -1.76 -1.92
N GLN A 22 17.59 -1.67 -2.16
CA GLN A 22 18.59 -1.07 -1.24
C GLN A 22 18.38 0.43 -0.92
N TYR A 23 17.42 1.13 -1.55
CA TYR A 23 17.21 2.57 -1.42
C TYR A 23 15.75 3.02 -1.22
N GLN A 24 14.73 2.19 -1.51
CA GLN A 24 13.32 2.55 -1.35
C GLN A 24 12.44 1.30 -1.22
N ASP A 25 11.44 1.41 -0.34
CA ASP A 25 10.42 0.41 -0.06
C ASP A 25 9.08 0.89 -0.63
N GLU A 26 8.55 0.19 -1.64
CA GLU A 26 7.27 0.54 -2.25
C GLU A 26 6.25 -0.61 -2.16
N TYR A 27 5.01 -0.30 -1.81
CA TYR A 27 3.93 -1.27 -1.78
C TYR A 27 3.18 -1.25 -3.10
N ARG A 28 3.06 -2.41 -3.75
CA ARG A 28 2.38 -2.55 -5.04
C ARG A 28 1.27 -3.59 -4.96
N GLY A 29 0.18 -3.34 -5.67
CA GLY A 29 -0.88 -4.34 -5.83
C GLY A 29 -1.88 -3.99 -6.91
N ASP A 30 -2.41 -5.02 -7.57
CA ASP A 30 -3.39 -4.89 -8.64
C ASP A 30 -4.78 -5.24 -8.11
N CYS A 31 -5.76 -4.38 -8.38
CA CYS A 31 -7.15 -4.69 -8.12
C CYS A 31 -7.76 -5.41 -9.31
N GLY A 32 -8.59 -6.43 -9.07
CA GLY A 32 -9.33 -7.15 -10.12
C GLY A 32 -10.32 -6.29 -10.94
N CYS A 33 -10.46 -5.00 -10.65
CA CYS A 33 -11.19 -4.04 -11.49
C CYS A 33 -10.32 -3.38 -12.57
N GLY A 34 -9.01 -3.67 -12.60
CA GLY A 34 -8.04 -3.11 -13.55
C GLY A 34 -7.25 -1.91 -13.03
N ARG A 35 -7.51 -1.44 -11.80
CA ARG A 35 -6.73 -0.36 -11.16
C ARG A 35 -5.48 -0.92 -10.50
N LYS A 36 -4.37 -0.21 -10.69
CA LYS A 36 -3.08 -0.53 -10.06
C LYS A 36 -2.80 0.43 -8.91
N TRP A 37 -2.30 -0.09 -7.81
CA TRP A 37 -1.95 0.65 -6.62
C TRP A 37 -0.44 0.64 -6.42
N PHE A 38 0.11 1.83 -6.22
CA PHE A 38 1.52 2.06 -5.94
C PHE A 38 1.60 3.05 -4.78
N LEU A 39 2.16 2.60 -3.67
CA LEU A 39 2.39 3.40 -2.48
C LEU A 39 3.90 3.45 -2.27
N LYS A 40 4.50 4.55 -2.72
CA LYS A 40 5.97 4.69 -2.81
C LYS A 40 6.64 5.02 -1.48
N GLU A 41 5.89 5.60 -0.56
CA GLU A 41 6.35 5.88 0.77
C GLU A 41 5.15 5.75 1.69
N LEU A 42 5.28 4.96 2.74
CA LEU A 42 4.48 5.15 3.94
C LEU A 42 5.03 6.39 4.67
N SER A 43 5.27 7.48 3.95
CA SER A 43 5.95 8.69 4.47
C SER A 43 5.02 9.33 5.48
N GLU A 44 5.34 9.12 6.77
CA GLU A 44 4.96 9.92 7.95
C GLU A 44 3.46 10.03 8.28
N ALA A 45 2.55 10.08 7.31
CA ALA A 45 1.12 10.31 7.49
C ALA A 45 0.35 9.17 8.18
N LEU A 46 0.89 7.94 8.22
CA LEU A 46 0.33 6.84 9.02
C LEU A 46 0.91 6.78 10.43
N ALA A 47 2.09 7.36 10.66
CA ALA A 47 2.65 7.49 12.01
C ALA A 47 1.84 8.50 12.85
N GLU A 48 1.22 9.50 12.21
CA GLU A 48 0.34 10.48 12.88
C GLU A 48 -1.09 9.99 13.10
N ILE A 49 -1.51 8.85 12.54
CA ILE A 49 -2.86 8.27 12.77
C ILE A 49 -2.84 7.30 13.97
N SER A 50 -1.68 7.09 14.58
CA SER A 50 -1.49 6.24 15.76
C SER A 50 -0.92 7.00 16.97
N ASP A 51 -1.28 8.26 17.12
CA ASP A 51 -1.22 8.98 18.40
C ASP A 51 -2.66 9.38 18.77
N GLU A 52 -3.03 9.16 20.04
CA GLU A 52 -4.39 9.17 20.61
C GLU A 52 -5.25 10.41 20.34
#